data_AF-A0A428ZDA6-F1
#
_entry.id   AF-A0A428ZDA6-F1
#
_cell.length_a   1.000
_cell.length_b   1.000
_cell.length_c   1.000
_cell.angle_alpha   90.00
_cell.angle_beta   90.00
_cell.angle_gamma   90.00
#
_symmetry.space_group_name_H-M   'P 1'
#
loop_
_entity.id
_entity.type
_entity.pdbx_description
1 polymer ?
#
loop_
_entity_poly.entity_id
_entity_poly.type
_entity_poly.pdbx_seq_one_letter_code
_entity_poly.pdbx_strand_id
1 'polypeptide(L)'
;MKPLQLTHFVAASVLSYPEEGMRAMLPSLRAVTATLPNRFADPLGLTLSYLTETSLSTVAAHYVETFDLRRRCCLYLTYYTHGDTRRRGQALLRFRQCYQAAGLTVTNEELPDHLAVVLEFSASGYTKDAVDLLVAHRSGLDLLYRGLSGLRSPYAHAISAVRETLPSASPHDALAARQLAEQGPPIEQVGL
;
A
#
# COMPACT_ATOMS: atom_id res chain seq x y z
N MET A 1 2.08 16.31 13.24
CA MET A 1 1.28 15.61 12.20
C MET A 1 0.03 15.02 12.84
N LYS A 2 -1.09 14.97 12.12
CA LYS A 2 -2.33 14.32 12.61
C LYS A 2 -2.10 12.80 12.72
N PRO A 3 -2.83 12.06 13.59
CA PRO A 3 -2.64 10.61 13.75
C PRO A 3 -2.71 9.81 12.44
N LEU A 4 -3.60 10.20 11.52
CA LEU A 4 -3.70 9.60 10.18
C LEU A 4 -2.42 9.77 9.34
N GLN A 5 -1.83 10.97 9.36
CA GLN A 5 -0.59 11.25 8.62
C GLN A 5 0.58 10.44 9.17
N LEU A 6 0.69 10.32 10.50
CA LEU A 6 1.72 9.50 11.13
C LEU A 6 1.52 8.01 10.86
N THR A 7 0.27 7.54 10.85
CA THR A 7 -0.07 6.16 10.48
C THR A 7 0.37 5.86 9.05
N HIS A 8 0.04 6.75 8.09
CA HIS A 8 0.45 6.60 6.70
C HIS A 8 1.96 6.76 6.51
N PHE A 9 2.63 7.63 7.26
CA PHE A 9 4.08 7.75 7.24
C PHE A 9 4.76 6.44 7.65
N VAL A 10 4.38 5.85 8.79
CA VAL A 10 4.94 4.58 9.25
C VAL A 10 4.61 3.47 8.26
N ALA A 11 3.36 3.39 7.79
CA ALA A 11 2.94 2.39 6.83
C ALA A 11 3.71 2.49 5.50
N ALA A 12 3.93 3.70 4.98
CA ALA A 12 4.75 3.90 3.79
C ALA A 12 6.17 3.37 4.01
N SER A 13 6.82 3.76 5.10
CA SER A 13 8.20 3.35 5.38
C SER A 13 8.38 1.84 5.49
N VAL A 14 7.41 1.10 6.05
CA VAL A 14 7.49 -0.36 6.19
C VAL A 14 6.98 -1.14 4.98
N LEU A 15 6.39 -0.46 4.00
CA LEU A 15 5.90 -1.02 2.74
C LEU A 15 6.76 -0.62 1.53
N SER A 16 7.80 0.19 1.72
CA SER A 16 8.83 0.44 0.71
C SER A 16 9.86 -0.69 0.71
N TYR A 17 10.63 -0.79 -0.39
CA TYR A 17 11.67 -1.81 -0.50
C TYR A 17 12.66 -1.70 0.68
N PRO A 18 12.99 -2.83 1.35
CA PRO A 18 13.80 -2.80 2.56
C PRO A 18 15.27 -2.55 2.23
N GLU A 19 15.76 -1.40 2.66
CA GLU A 19 17.15 -0.97 2.50
C GLU A 19 17.75 -0.44 3.81
N GLU A 20 19.03 -0.09 3.79
CA GLU A 20 19.77 0.33 4.99
C GLU A 20 19.17 1.60 5.61
N GLY A 21 18.65 2.52 4.78
CA GLY A 21 17.95 3.73 5.24
C GLY A 21 16.71 3.40 6.05
N MET A 22 15.85 2.52 5.54
CA MET A 22 14.67 2.01 6.27
C MET A 22 15.10 1.35 7.59
N ARG A 23 16.16 0.53 7.57
CA ARG A 23 16.68 -0.17 8.75
C ARG A 23 17.11 0.81 9.84
N ALA A 24 17.84 1.85 9.47
CA ALA A 24 18.28 2.90 10.40
C ALA A 24 17.10 3.67 11.00
N MET A 25 15.98 3.79 10.29
CA MET A 25 14.78 4.48 10.74
C MET A 25 13.90 3.67 11.71
N LEU A 26 14.06 2.35 11.82
CA LEU A 26 13.17 1.48 12.62
C LEU A 26 12.96 1.96 14.07
N PRO A 27 13.99 2.40 14.84
CA PRO A 27 13.78 2.92 16.19
C PRO A 27 12.89 4.17 16.22
N SER A 28 13.08 5.09 15.27
CA SER A 28 12.26 6.30 15.13
C SER A 28 10.82 5.97 14.74
N LEU A 29 10.63 5.02 13.81
CA LEU A 29 9.30 4.54 13.41
C LEU A 29 8.56 3.90 14.58
N ARG A 30 9.24 3.14 15.44
CA ARG A 30 8.65 2.59 16.68
C ARG A 30 8.24 3.69 17.65
N ALA A 31 9.09 4.70 17.85
CA ALA A 31 8.77 5.83 18.72
C ALA A 31 7.53 6.59 18.22
N VAL A 32 7.43 6.84 16.91
CA VAL A 32 6.24 7.45 16.29
C VAL A 32 5.01 6.55 16.48
N THR A 33 5.15 5.25 16.22
CA THR A 33 4.05 4.27 16.35
C THR A 33 3.48 4.24 17.76
N ALA A 34 4.32 4.37 18.80
CA ALA A 34 3.90 4.40 20.20
C ALA A 34 3.03 5.63 20.56
N THR A 35 2.99 6.67 19.72
CA THR A 35 2.13 7.84 19.91
C THR A 35 0.76 7.71 19.24
N LEU A 36 0.56 6.66 18.44
CA LEU A 36 -0.68 6.43 17.70
C LEU A 36 -1.74 5.75 18.57
N PRO A 37 -3.04 5.93 18.27
CA PRO A 37 -4.10 5.08 18.81
C PRO A 37 -3.82 3.59 18.57
N ASN A 38 -4.09 2.74 19.56
CA ASN A 38 -3.80 1.29 19.53
C ASN A 38 -4.28 0.59 18.26
N ARG A 39 -5.46 0.96 17.74
CA ARG A 39 -6.00 0.40 16.48
C ARG A 39 -5.07 0.54 15.26
N PHE A 40 -4.15 1.50 15.29
CA PHE A 40 -3.08 1.68 14.30
C PHE A 40 -1.73 1.19 14.83
N ALA A 41 -1.43 1.50 16.10
CA ALA A 41 -0.14 1.19 16.72
C ALA A 41 0.13 -0.32 16.80
N ASP A 42 -0.86 -1.11 17.25
CA ASP A 42 -0.72 -2.55 17.46
C ASP A 42 -0.37 -3.29 16.15
N PRO A 43 -1.13 -3.13 15.04
CA PRO A 43 -0.78 -3.79 13.80
C PRO A 43 0.55 -3.29 13.20
N LEU A 44 0.83 -1.99 13.21
CA LEU A 44 2.12 -1.46 12.72
C LEU A 44 3.29 -1.98 13.55
N GLY A 45 3.11 -2.12 14.87
CA GLY A 45 4.08 -2.69 15.79
C GLY A 45 4.48 -4.12 15.43
N LEU A 46 3.53 -4.96 14.98
CA LEU A 46 3.82 -6.32 14.53
C LEU A 46 4.71 -6.35 13.28
N THR A 47 4.42 -5.52 12.28
CA THR A 47 5.29 -5.40 11.10
C THR A 47 6.67 -4.87 11.48
N LEU A 48 6.74 -3.84 12.33
CA LEU A 48 8.01 -3.28 12.81
C LEU A 48 8.85 -4.31 13.60
N SER A 49 8.22 -5.19 14.39
CA SER A 49 8.88 -6.30 15.07
C SER A 49 9.49 -7.31 14.12
N TYR A 50 8.72 -7.77 13.13
CA TYR A 50 9.28 -8.60 12.07
C TYR A 50 10.50 -7.95 11.39
N LEU A 51 10.39 -6.67 11.02
CA LEU A 51 11.47 -5.94 10.36
C LEU A 51 12.71 -5.77 11.26
N THR A 52 12.53 -5.60 12.58
CA THR A 52 13.63 -5.42 13.53
C THR A 52 14.35 -6.73 13.81
N GLU A 53 13.60 -7.82 13.96
CA GLU A 53 14.10 -9.13 14.43
C GLU A 53 14.68 -9.98 13.29
N THR A 54 14.39 -9.61 12.04
CA THR A 54 14.84 -10.35 10.84
C THR A 54 15.97 -9.61 10.14
N SER A 55 17.02 -10.30 9.67
CA SER A 55 18.14 -9.69 8.93
C SER A 55 17.65 -8.98 7.65
N LEU A 56 18.36 -7.90 7.26
CA LEU A 56 17.93 -7.07 6.12
C LEU A 56 17.84 -7.87 4.82
N SER A 57 18.81 -8.77 4.58
CA SER A 57 18.81 -9.64 3.40
C SER A 57 17.61 -10.60 3.37
N THR A 58 17.23 -11.16 4.52
CA THR A 58 16.04 -12.03 4.62
C THR A 58 14.75 -11.23 4.43
N VAL A 59 14.67 -10.02 5.01
CA VAL A 59 13.52 -9.12 4.79
C VAL A 59 13.40 -8.75 3.31
N ALA A 60 14.51 -8.42 2.63
CA ALA A 60 14.54 -8.10 1.21
C ALA A 60 14.09 -9.29 0.34
N ALA A 61 14.63 -10.49 0.59
CA ALA A 61 14.20 -11.68 -0.13
C ALA A 61 12.70 -11.96 0.05
N HIS A 62 12.20 -11.87 1.29
CA HIS A 62 10.78 -12.07 1.58
C HIS A 62 9.90 -10.95 1.00
N TYR A 63 10.39 -9.71 0.92
CA TYR A 63 9.70 -8.60 0.26
C TYR A 63 9.50 -8.92 -1.23
N VAL A 64 10.56 -9.29 -1.94
CA VAL A 64 10.49 -9.67 -3.36
C VAL A 64 9.56 -10.86 -3.57
N GLU A 65 9.68 -11.90 -2.73
CA GLU A 65 8.79 -13.08 -2.80
C GLU A 65 7.32 -12.70 -2.58
N THR A 66 7.06 -11.73 -1.70
CA THR A 66 5.71 -11.30 -1.36
C THR A 66 5.11 -10.37 -2.40
N PHE A 67 5.81 -9.33 -2.79
CA PHE A 67 5.26 -8.20 -3.54
C PHE A 67 5.54 -8.28 -5.05
N ASP A 68 6.70 -8.77 -5.45
CA ASP A 68 7.14 -8.76 -6.85
C ASP A 68 6.78 -10.05 -7.56
N LEU A 69 6.92 -11.19 -6.88
CA LEU A 69 6.66 -12.51 -7.47
C LEU A 69 5.19 -12.94 -7.40
N ARG A 70 4.37 -12.28 -6.59
CA ARG A 70 2.96 -12.65 -6.36
C ARG A 70 2.02 -11.53 -6.79
N ARG A 71 1.42 -11.68 -7.96
CA ARG A 71 0.40 -10.77 -8.52
C ARG A 71 -0.74 -10.42 -7.56
N ARG A 72 -1.15 -11.35 -6.69
CA ARG A 72 -2.24 -11.16 -5.71
C ARG A 72 -1.84 -10.31 -4.49
N CYS A 73 -0.55 -10.02 -4.35
CA CYS A 73 0.00 -9.28 -3.22
C CYS A 73 0.76 -8.03 -3.68
N CYS A 74 0.74 -7.63 -4.95
CA CYS A 74 1.50 -6.45 -5.39
C CYS A 74 0.97 -5.15 -4.75
N LEU A 75 1.84 -4.15 -4.64
CA LEU A 75 1.52 -2.85 -4.04
C LEU A 75 0.98 -1.80 -5.03
N TYR A 76 0.76 -2.17 -6.29
CA TYR A 76 0.21 -1.29 -7.33
C TYR A 76 -1.32 -1.28 -7.33
N LEU A 77 -1.92 -0.18 -6.90
CA LEU A 77 -3.38 -0.11 -6.71
C LEU A 77 -4.18 -0.26 -8.00
N THR A 78 -3.68 0.27 -9.12
CA THR A 78 -4.39 0.19 -10.41
C THR A 78 -4.32 -1.21 -11.01
N TYR A 79 -3.28 -1.99 -10.68
CA TYR A 79 -3.05 -3.32 -11.23
C TYR A 79 -4.21 -4.27 -10.95
N TYR A 80 -4.78 -4.28 -9.75
CA TYR A 80 -5.91 -5.16 -9.40
C TYR A 80 -7.10 -5.00 -10.35
N THR A 81 -7.39 -3.77 -10.76
CA THR A 81 -8.56 -3.42 -11.59
C THR A 81 -8.29 -3.39 -13.08
N HIS A 82 -7.06 -3.11 -13.50
CA HIS A 82 -6.71 -2.86 -14.90
C HIS A 82 -5.67 -3.83 -15.46
N GLY A 83 -4.96 -4.57 -14.61
CA GLY A 83 -3.80 -5.37 -14.95
C GLY A 83 -2.80 -4.62 -15.81
N ASP A 84 -2.00 -5.32 -16.62
CA ASP A 84 -1.05 -4.68 -17.53
C ASP A 84 -1.70 -4.37 -18.89
N THR A 85 -2.84 -3.67 -18.86
CA THR A 85 -3.53 -3.23 -20.08
C THR A 85 -3.29 -1.75 -20.35
N ARG A 86 -3.55 -1.30 -21.58
CA ARG A 86 -3.53 0.13 -21.93
C ARG A 86 -4.44 0.98 -21.03
N ARG A 87 -5.50 0.39 -20.46
CA ARG A 87 -6.41 1.08 -19.54
C ARG A 87 -5.71 1.44 -18.22
N ARG A 88 -4.67 0.69 -17.81
CA ARG A 88 -3.84 1.03 -16.65
C ARG A 88 -3.15 2.38 -16.82
N GLY A 89 -2.68 2.70 -18.03
CA GLY A 89 -2.08 4.01 -18.34
C GLY A 89 -3.01 5.19 -18.03
N GLN A 90 -4.31 5.07 -18.32
CA GLN A 90 -5.31 6.08 -17.99
C GLN A 90 -5.55 6.18 -16.48
N ALA A 91 -5.59 5.04 -15.78
CA ALA A 91 -5.73 5.02 -14.33
C ALA A 91 -4.53 5.70 -13.63
N LEU A 92 -3.30 5.47 -14.11
CA LEU A 92 -2.09 6.11 -13.60
C LEU A 92 -2.10 7.64 -13.79
N LEU A 93 -2.74 8.14 -14.86
CA LEU A 93 -2.85 9.57 -15.10
C LEU A 93 -3.62 10.29 -13.98
N ARG A 94 -4.65 9.65 -13.41
CA ARG A 94 -5.42 10.21 -12.29
C ARG A 94 -4.55 10.45 -11.05
N PHE A 95 -3.65 9.52 -10.74
CA PHE A 95 -2.70 9.70 -9.63
C PHE A 95 -1.74 10.86 -9.92
N ARG A 96 -1.15 10.90 -11.12
CA ARG A 96 -0.25 12.01 -11.51
C ARG A 96 -0.93 13.38 -11.42
N GLN A 97 -2.16 13.48 -11.92
CA GLN A 97 -2.94 14.72 -11.83
C GLN A 97 -3.20 15.13 -10.39
N CYS A 98 -3.49 14.17 -9.50
CA CYS A 98 -3.68 14.41 -8.08
C CYS A 98 -2.41 14.99 -7.42
N TYR A 99 -1.24 14.40 -7.70
CA TYR A 99 0.04 14.89 -7.17
C TYR A 99 0.44 16.25 -7.76
N GLN A 100 0.21 16.46 -9.06
CA GLN A 100 0.48 17.73 -9.74
C GLN A 100 -0.42 18.87 -9.21
N ALA A 101 -1.69 18.59 -8.90
CA ALA A 101 -2.59 19.56 -8.29
C ALA A 101 -2.11 20.00 -6.89
N ALA A 102 -1.35 19.15 -6.21
CA ALA A 102 -0.67 19.43 -4.96
C ALA A 102 0.72 20.08 -5.15
N GLY A 103 1.11 20.42 -6.38
CA GLY A 103 2.43 21.00 -6.67
C GLY A 103 3.60 20.03 -6.51
N LEU A 104 3.33 18.72 -6.43
CA LEU A 104 4.35 17.69 -6.29
C LEU A 104 4.71 17.08 -7.65
N THR A 105 5.98 16.76 -7.81
CA THR A 105 6.48 16.00 -8.96
C THR A 105 6.78 14.58 -8.50
N VAL A 106 6.10 13.60 -9.07
CA VAL A 106 6.43 12.18 -8.84
C VAL A 106 7.71 11.86 -9.60
N THR A 107 8.70 11.28 -8.91
CA THR A 107 9.90 10.76 -9.56
C THR A 107 9.54 9.54 -10.41
N ASN A 108 10.38 9.19 -11.39
CA ASN A 108 10.17 7.98 -12.20
C ASN A 108 10.73 6.71 -11.53
N GLU A 109 11.16 6.79 -10.27
CA GLU A 109 11.71 5.65 -9.53
C GLU A 109 10.63 4.64 -9.17
N GLU A 110 9.42 5.11 -8.89
CA GLU A 110 8.26 4.29 -8.55
C GLU A 110 7.00 4.80 -9.26
N LEU A 111 6.06 3.91 -9.59
CA LEU A 111 4.82 4.32 -10.23
C LEU A 111 3.93 5.12 -9.26
N PRO A 112 3.14 6.06 -9.79
CA PRO A 112 2.33 6.96 -8.97
C PRO A 112 1.21 6.23 -8.20
N ASP A 113 0.87 5.00 -8.56
CA ASP A 113 -0.13 4.17 -7.88
C ASP A 113 0.46 3.15 -6.90
N HIS A 114 1.77 3.14 -6.70
CA HIS A 114 2.38 2.32 -5.66
C HIS A 114 1.88 2.78 -4.29
N LEU A 115 1.45 1.83 -3.46
CA LEU A 115 0.79 2.12 -2.19
C LEU A 115 1.66 3.00 -1.27
N ALA A 116 2.97 2.74 -1.19
CA ALA A 116 3.87 3.56 -0.38
C ALA A 116 3.89 5.04 -0.85
N VAL A 117 3.87 5.30 -2.16
CA VAL A 117 3.85 6.65 -2.74
C VAL A 117 2.56 7.39 -2.36
N VAL A 118 1.41 6.70 -2.41
CA VAL A 118 0.12 7.28 -2.00
C VAL A 118 0.10 7.60 -0.49
N LEU A 119 0.72 6.75 0.32
CA LEU A 119 0.82 6.94 1.77
C LEU A 119 1.79 8.08 2.13
N GLU A 120 2.89 8.23 1.41
CA GLU A 120 3.82 9.38 1.52
C GLU A 120 3.13 10.68 1.14
N PHE A 121 2.32 10.67 0.08
CA PHE A 121 1.50 11.82 -0.30
C PHE A 121 0.56 12.25 0.83
N SER A 122 -0.08 11.28 1.48
CA SER A 122 -0.88 11.54 2.67
C SER A 122 -0.06 12.13 3.82
N ALA A 123 1.11 11.54 4.11
CA ALA A 123 2.00 11.97 5.19
C ALA A 123 2.51 13.40 4.97
N SER A 124 2.67 13.80 3.71
CA SER A 124 3.18 15.12 3.30
C SER A 124 2.15 16.26 3.43
N GLY A 125 0.92 15.97 3.89
CA GLY A 125 -0.10 16.99 4.11
C GLY A 125 -1.40 16.77 3.35
N TYR A 126 -1.36 15.99 2.27
CA TYR A 126 -2.48 15.81 1.33
C TYR A 126 -3.36 14.61 1.68
N THR A 127 -3.61 14.44 2.98
CA THR A 127 -4.30 13.27 3.53
C THR A 127 -5.67 13.03 2.91
N LYS A 128 -6.43 14.10 2.64
CA LYS A 128 -7.75 13.97 2.03
C LYS A 128 -7.66 13.34 0.64
N ASP A 129 -6.82 13.91 -0.23
CA ASP A 129 -6.71 13.46 -1.61
C ASP A 129 -6.12 12.05 -1.71
N ALA A 130 -5.14 11.74 -0.85
CA ALA A 130 -4.60 10.38 -0.72
C ALA A 130 -5.67 9.37 -0.26
N VAL A 131 -6.51 9.72 0.72
CA VAL A 131 -7.62 8.87 1.16
C VAL A 131 -8.64 8.68 0.03
N ASP A 132 -8.95 9.72 -0.75
CA ASP A 132 -9.86 9.61 -1.88
C ASP A 132 -9.30 8.68 -2.98
N LEU A 133 -7.97 8.67 -3.20
CA LEU A 133 -7.30 7.68 -4.05
C LEU A 133 -7.43 6.27 -3.46
N LEU A 134 -7.10 6.07 -2.17
CA LEU A 134 -7.19 4.76 -1.51
C LEU A 134 -8.61 4.19 -1.51
N VAL A 135 -9.62 5.03 -1.29
CA VAL A 135 -11.04 4.64 -1.33
C VAL A 135 -11.44 4.23 -2.75
N ALA A 136 -11.03 4.99 -3.78
CA ALA A 136 -11.31 4.64 -5.18
C ALA A 136 -10.70 3.29 -5.60
N HIS A 137 -9.68 2.82 -4.88
CA HIS A 137 -9.01 1.54 -5.10
C HIS A 137 -9.22 0.54 -3.95
N ARG A 138 -10.28 0.71 -3.15
CA ARG A 138 -10.53 -0.07 -1.94
C ARG A 138 -10.61 -1.58 -2.19
N SER A 139 -11.23 -1.99 -3.30
CA SER A 139 -11.36 -3.41 -3.65
C SER A 139 -10.00 -4.10 -3.88
N GLY A 140 -9.06 -3.42 -4.52
CA GLY A 140 -7.68 -3.89 -4.68
C GLY A 140 -6.93 -3.97 -3.35
N LEU A 141 -7.08 -2.95 -2.49
CA LEU A 141 -6.48 -2.93 -1.15
C LEU A 141 -7.04 -4.07 -0.25
N ASP A 142 -8.33 -4.35 -0.32
CA ASP A 142 -8.96 -5.47 0.40
C ASP A 142 -8.48 -6.83 -0.13
N LEU A 143 -8.21 -6.95 -1.43
CA LEU A 143 -7.61 -8.15 -2.02
C LEU A 143 -6.16 -8.35 -1.61
N LEU A 144 -5.36 -7.30 -1.64
CA LEU A 144 -4.00 -7.31 -1.12
C LEU A 144 -3.98 -7.82 0.32
N TYR A 145 -4.83 -7.24 1.18
CA TYR A 145 -4.94 -7.68 2.58
C TYR A 145 -5.30 -9.16 2.71
N ARG A 146 -6.28 -9.66 1.94
CA ARG A 146 -6.66 -11.07 1.94
C ARG A 146 -5.53 -11.98 1.46
N GLY A 147 -4.82 -11.58 0.40
CA GLY A 147 -3.66 -12.30 -0.14
C GLY A 147 -2.55 -12.44 0.91
N LEU A 148 -2.15 -11.32 1.51
CA LEU A 148 -1.14 -11.29 2.58
C LEU A 148 -1.58 -12.08 3.81
N SER A 149 -2.85 -11.99 4.21
CA SER A 149 -3.39 -12.73 5.35
C SER A 149 -3.39 -14.24 5.10
N GLY A 150 -3.73 -14.67 3.88
CA GLY A 150 -3.68 -16.08 3.48
C GLY A 150 -2.26 -16.66 3.51
N LEU A 151 -1.25 -15.82 3.23
CA LEU A 151 0.17 -16.17 3.36
C LEU A 151 0.70 -16.00 4.79
N ARG A 152 -0.12 -15.49 5.72
CA ARG A 152 0.30 -15.07 7.06
C ARG A 152 1.50 -14.12 7.03
N SER A 153 1.54 -13.25 6.02
CA SER A 153 2.64 -12.31 5.83
C SER A 153 2.62 -11.23 6.93
N PRO A 154 3.76 -10.89 7.56
CA PRO A 154 3.87 -9.79 8.52
C PRO A 154 3.44 -8.43 7.96
N TYR A 155 3.48 -8.25 6.63
CA TYR A 155 3.02 -7.03 5.97
C TYR A 155 1.48 -6.89 5.97
N ALA A 156 0.73 -7.97 6.21
CA ALA A 156 -0.73 -7.91 6.33
C ALA A 156 -1.17 -6.95 7.44
N HIS A 157 -0.37 -6.82 8.51
CA HIS A 157 -0.67 -5.94 9.62
C HIS A 157 -0.55 -4.45 9.23
N ALA A 158 0.51 -4.05 8.53
CA ALA A 158 0.62 -2.70 7.98
C ALA A 158 -0.56 -2.35 7.05
N ILE A 159 -0.96 -3.27 6.16
CA ILE A 159 -2.13 -3.08 5.31
C ILE A 159 -3.43 -2.98 6.14
N SER A 160 -3.55 -3.75 7.22
CA SER A 160 -4.68 -3.63 8.16
C SER A 160 -4.76 -2.23 8.75
N ALA A 161 -3.63 -1.67 9.21
CA ALA A 161 -3.59 -0.33 9.79
C ALA A 161 -4.03 0.73 8.78
N VAL A 162 -3.59 0.62 7.52
CA VAL A 162 -4.04 1.50 6.42
C VAL A 162 -5.53 1.33 6.16
N ARG A 163 -6.07 0.12 6.20
CA ARG A 163 -7.52 -0.10 5.96
C ARG A 163 -8.39 0.52 7.04
N GLU A 164 -7.90 0.59 8.28
CA GLU A 164 -8.57 1.23 9.42
C GLU A 164 -8.57 2.77 9.34
N THR A 165 -7.75 3.38 8.48
CA THR A 165 -7.76 4.84 8.26
C THR A 165 -8.86 5.28 7.29
N LEU A 166 -9.49 4.33 6.60
CA LEU A 166 -10.46 4.58 5.55
C LEU A 166 -11.89 4.40 6.07
N PRO A 167 -12.89 5.05 5.44
CA PRO A 167 -14.29 4.72 5.67
C PRO A 167 -14.56 3.23 5.49
N SER A 168 -15.59 2.72 6.18
CA SER A 168 -16.00 1.32 6.02
C SER A 168 -16.29 1.00 4.55
N ALA A 169 -15.82 -0.17 4.10
CA ALA A 169 -16.05 -0.63 2.74
C ALA A 169 -17.55 -0.72 2.45
N SER A 170 -17.97 -0.20 1.30
CA SER A 170 -19.35 -0.29 0.85
C SER A 170 -19.67 -1.73 0.37
N PRO A 171 -20.96 -2.11 0.27
CA PRO A 171 -21.34 -3.37 -0.36
C PRO A 171 -20.81 -3.53 -1.79
N HIS A 172 -20.69 -2.41 -2.52
CA HIS A 172 -20.11 -2.38 -3.86
C HIS A 172 -18.62 -2.76 -3.85
N ASP A 173 -17.84 -2.22 -2.90
CA ASP A 173 -16.41 -2.56 -2.76
C ASP A 173 -16.22 -4.04 -2.44
N ALA A 174 -17.07 -4.59 -1.58
CA ALA A 174 -17.05 -5.99 -1.22
C ALA A 174 -17.37 -6.90 -2.42
N LEU A 175 -18.35 -6.52 -3.25
CA LEU A 175 -18.71 -7.25 -4.47
C LEU A 175 -17.58 -7.16 -5.51
N ALA A 176 -17.05 -5.96 -5.75
CA ALA A 176 -15.94 -5.75 -6.68
C ALA A 176 -14.71 -6.55 -6.27
N ALA A 177 -14.37 -6.59 -4.97
CA ALA A 177 -13.27 -7.41 -4.46
C ALA A 177 -13.51 -8.91 -4.70
N ARG A 178 -14.75 -9.41 -4.55
CA ARG A 178 -15.07 -10.83 -4.85
C ARG A 178 -14.89 -11.14 -6.34
N GLN A 179 -15.43 -10.30 -7.21
CA GLN A 179 -15.29 -10.46 -8.68
C GLN A 179 -13.82 -10.46 -9.10
N LEU A 180 -13.03 -9.52 -8.57
CA LEU A 180 -11.60 -9.44 -8.83
C LEU A 180 -10.83 -10.66 -8.28
N ALA A 181 -11.25 -11.24 -7.16
CA ALA A 181 -10.65 -12.47 -6.63
C ALA A 181 -10.84 -13.68 -7.56
N GLU A 182 -12.03 -13.77 -8.17
CA GLU A 182 -12.43 -14.86 -9.06
C GLU A 182 -11.78 -14.73 -10.44
N GLN A 183 -11.79 -13.52 -11.00
CA GLN A 183 -11.35 -13.27 -12.38
C GLN A 183 -9.85 -12.94 -12.47
N GLY A 184 -9.25 -12.46 -11.38
CA GLY A 184 -7.92 -11.86 -11.40
C GLY A 184 -7.90 -10.51 -12.14
N PRO A 185 -6.75 -9.83 -12.15
CA PRO A 185 -6.58 -8.60 -12.91
C PRO A 185 -6.72 -8.88 -14.42
N PRO A 186 -7.30 -7.96 -15.21
CA PRO A 186 -7.41 -8.11 -16.65
C PRO A 186 -6.05 -8.35 -17.33
N ILE A 187 -6.00 -9.25 -18.30
CA ILE A 187 -4.82 -9.48 -19.15
C ILE A 187 -5.08 -8.82 -20.50
N GLU A 188 -4.08 -8.15 -21.09
CA GLU A 188 -4.22 -7.60 -22.44
C GLU A 188 -4.51 -8.76 -23.41
N GLN A 189 -5.70 -8.75 -24.04
CA GLN A 189 -5.98 -9.66 -25.14
C GLN A 189 -5.13 -9.17 -26.32
N VAL A 190 -4.02 -9.85 -26.57
CA VAL A 190 -3.27 -9.67 -27.82
C VAL A 190 -4.23 -10.11 -28.93
N GLY A 191 -4.70 -9.14 -29.72
CA GLY A 191 -5.56 -9.43 -30.87
C GLY A 191 -4.83 -10.37 -31.82
N LEU A 192 -5.49 -11.48 -32.17
CA LEU A 192 -5.20 -12.25 -33.38
C LEU A 192 -5.60 -11.45 -34.62
#